data_AF-A0A242DG30-F1
#
_entry.id   AF-A0A242DG30-F1
#
_cell.length_a   1.000
_cell.length_b   1.000
_cell.length_c   1.000
_cell.angle_alpha   90.00
_cell.angle_beta   90.00
_cell.angle_gamma   90.00
#
_symmetry.space_group_name_H-M   'P 1'
#
loop_
_entity.id
_entity.type
_entity.pdbx_description
1 polymer ?
#
loop_
_entity_poly.entity_id
_entity_poly.type
_entity_poly.pdbx_seq_one_letter_code
_entity_poly.pdbx_strand_id
1 'polypeptide(L)'
;MTYKDRKNYLLYTSVAFLVGAALYGILSLLMVLSPATELSSFTKILYFAAGTLLGGYLIGSILSGIFMFSSFIKKQSKKFKILAIIFFFITIQLIFFVGFFATLPYYIYNLIHVRQRRIIVEK
;
A
#
# COMPACT_ATOMS: atom_id res chain seq x y z
N MET A 1 0.98 1.66 18.01
CA MET A 1 2.03 2.39 17.28
C MET A 1 2.29 3.69 18.00
N THR A 2 3.56 3.98 18.27
CA THR A 2 4.00 5.28 18.78
C THR A 2 3.89 6.35 17.68
N TYR A 3 4.02 7.63 18.03
CA TYR A 3 4.04 8.71 17.02
C TYR A 3 5.12 8.50 15.95
N LYS A 4 6.33 8.08 16.36
CA LYS A 4 7.45 7.82 15.46
C LYS A 4 7.09 6.71 14.47
N ASP A 5 6.45 5.63 14.95
CA ASP A 5 6.01 4.53 14.09
C ASP A 5 4.97 5.00 13.07
N ARG A 6 4.00 5.84 13.49
CA ARG A 6 2.96 6.37 12.59
C ARG A 6 3.56 7.27 11.51
N LYS A 7 4.49 8.15 11.87
CA LYS A 7 5.20 9.01 10.91
C LYS A 7 6.01 8.17 9.90
N ASN A 8 6.73 7.16 10.40
CA ASN A 8 7.49 6.25 9.54
C ASN A 8 6.57 5.45 8.63
N TYR A 9 5.44 4.95 9.13
CA TYR A 9 4.44 4.26 8.32
C TYR A 9 3.95 5.15 7.17
N LEU A 10 3.56 6.39 7.44
CA LEU A 10 3.11 7.33 6.40
C LEU A 10 4.22 7.54 5.36
N LEU A 11 5.45 7.81 5.80
CA LEU A 11 6.57 8.03 4.90
C LEU A 11 6.86 6.81 4.02
N TYR A 12 6.96 5.62 4.62
CA TYR A 12 7.26 4.39 3.88
C TYR A 12 6.13 4.01 2.92
N THR A 13 4.87 4.17 3.32
CA THR A 13 3.73 3.89 2.44
C THR A 13 3.61 4.91 1.29
N SER A 14 3.90 6.20 1.52
CA SER A 14 3.99 7.19 0.45
C SER A 14 5.13 6.89 -0.52
N VAL A 15 6.31 6.52 -0.03
CA VAL A 15 7.44 6.13 -0.90
C VAL A 15 7.10 4.88 -1.70
N ALA A 16 6.50 3.87 -1.06
CA ALA A 16 6.05 2.66 -1.74
C ALA A 16 4.99 2.95 -2.82
N PHE A 17 4.08 3.89 -2.55
CA PHE A 17 3.12 4.36 -3.54
C PHE A 17 3.82 5.00 -4.74
N LEU A 18 4.78 5.90 -4.51
CA LEU A 18 5.52 6.54 -5.60
C LEU A 18 6.32 5.53 -6.43
N VAL A 19 6.96 4.55 -5.79
CA VAL A 19 7.69 3.48 -6.48
C VAL A 19 6.73 2.63 -7.31
N GLY A 20 5.60 2.22 -6.74
CA GLY A 20 4.58 1.46 -7.49
C GLY A 20 3.99 2.25 -8.64
N ALA A 21 3.76 3.55 -8.45
CA ALA A 21 3.26 4.43 -9.48
C ALA A 21 4.27 4.61 -10.62
N ALA A 22 5.56 4.72 -10.31
CA ALA A 22 6.61 4.79 -11.33
C ALA A 22 6.72 3.48 -12.12
N LEU A 23 6.77 2.33 -11.43
CA LEU A 23 6.90 1.02 -12.08
C LEU A 23 5.73 0.71 -13.01
N TYR A 24 4.50 0.85 -12.51
CA TYR A 24 3.31 0.58 -13.32
C TYR A 24 3.01 1.72 -14.30
N GLY A 25 3.39 2.96 -14.00
CA GLY A 25 3.31 4.06 -14.95
C GLY A 25 4.17 3.80 -16.18
N ILE A 26 5.42 3.34 -15.99
CA ILE A 26 6.29 2.91 -17.11
C ILE A 26 5.65 1.74 -17.86
N LEU A 27 5.16 0.72 -17.15
CA LEU A 27 4.51 -0.43 -17.78
C LEU A 27 3.29 -0.03 -18.62
N SER A 28 2.42 0.82 -18.08
CA SER A 28 1.24 1.34 -18.77
C SER A 28 1.62 2.24 -19.94
N LEU A 29 2.70 3.02 -19.82
CA LEU A 29 3.21 3.83 -20.92
C LEU A 29 3.70 2.94 -22.08
N LEU A 30 4.46 1.89 -21.79
CA LEU A 30 4.93 0.93 -22.79
C LEU A 30 3.76 0.25 -23.52
N MET A 31 2.71 -0.10 -22.78
CA MET A 31 1.50 -0.65 -23.38
C MET A 31 0.80 0.36 -24.29
N VAL A 32 0.60 1.60 -23.83
CA VAL A 32 -0.11 2.65 -24.58
C VAL A 32 0.63 3.09 -25.85
N LEU A 33 1.97 3.05 -25.82
CA LEU A 33 2.84 3.35 -26.96
C LEU A 33 3.00 2.17 -27.92
N SER A 34 2.59 0.96 -27.53
CA SER A 34 2.70 -0.20 -28.41
C SER A 34 1.78 -0.03 -29.64
N PRO A 35 2.31 -0.24 -30.86
CA PRO A 35 1.55 -0.09 -32.10
C PRO A 35 0.42 -1.12 -32.23
N ALA A 36 0.45 -2.20 -31.44
CA ALA A 36 -0.63 -3.20 -31.38
C ALA A 36 -1.88 -2.71 -30.62
N THR A 37 -1.82 -1.52 -30.01
CA THR A 37 -2.86 -1.03 -29.09
C THR A 37 -3.74 0.01 -29.78
N GLU A 38 -4.86 -0.44 -30.35
CA GLU A 38 -5.86 0.42 -30.98
C GLU A 38 -6.78 1.05 -29.91
N LEU A 39 -6.25 2.06 -29.22
CA LEU A 39 -7.00 2.88 -28.27
C LEU A 39 -7.06 4.33 -28.73
N SER A 40 -8.18 5.00 -28.47
CA SER A 40 -8.29 6.45 -28.69
C SER A 40 -7.31 7.21 -27.79
N SER A 41 -6.88 8.41 -28.20
CA SER A 41 -5.95 9.24 -27.42
C SER A 41 -6.45 9.53 -26.00
N PHE A 42 -7.77 9.72 -25.83
CA PHE A 42 -8.36 9.89 -24.51
C PHE A 42 -8.26 8.63 -23.65
N THR A 43 -8.57 7.47 -24.22
CA THR A 43 -8.48 6.18 -23.53
C THR A 43 -7.03 5.85 -23.14
N LYS A 44 -6.06 6.21 -23.98
CA LYS A 44 -4.63 6.08 -23.70
C LYS A 44 -4.20 6.86 -22.45
N ILE A 45 -4.64 8.11 -22.33
CA ILE A 45 -4.38 8.95 -21.15
C ILE A 45 -5.02 8.34 -19.90
N LEU A 46 -6.28 7.92 -19.99
CA LEU A 46 -7.00 7.33 -18.87
C LEU A 46 -6.35 6.02 -18.42
N TYR A 47 -5.92 5.18 -19.36
CA TYR A 47 -5.23 3.92 -19.07
C TYR A 47 -3.89 4.17 -18.37
N PHE A 48 -3.10 5.12 -18.85
CA PHE A 48 -1.85 5.51 -18.22
C PHE A 48 -2.07 6.04 -16.80
N ALA A 49 -3.04 6.94 -16.60
CA ALA A 49 -3.36 7.49 -15.29
C ALA A 49 -3.86 6.39 -14.33
N ALA A 50 -4.76 5.52 -14.79
CA ALA A 50 -5.28 4.41 -14.01
C ALA A 50 -4.17 3.43 -13.62
N GLY A 51 -3.33 3.02 -14.56
CA GLY A 51 -2.22 2.09 -14.30
C GLY A 51 -1.20 2.66 -13.31
N THR A 52 -0.86 3.94 -13.45
CA THR A 52 0.01 4.67 -12.51
C THR A 52 -0.59 4.67 -11.10
N LEU A 53 -1.85 5.07 -10.95
CA LEU A 53 -2.51 5.13 -9.64
C LEU A 53 -2.72 3.75 -9.01
N LEU A 54 -3.15 2.76 -9.80
CA LEU A 54 -3.39 1.39 -9.36
C LEU A 54 -2.08 0.71 -8.94
N GLY A 55 -1.00 0.92 -9.69
CA GLY A 55 0.30 0.38 -9.31
C GLY A 55 0.85 0.98 -8.03
N GLY A 56 0.71 2.30 -7.86
CA GLY A 56 1.05 2.95 -6.59
C GLY A 56 0.23 2.39 -5.44
N TYR A 57 -1.09 2.27 -5.63
CA TYR A 57 -1.98 1.70 -4.63
C TYR A 57 -1.63 0.26 -4.28
N LEU A 58 -1.29 -0.57 -5.28
CA LEU A 58 -0.95 -1.98 -5.11
C LEU A 58 0.30 -2.15 -4.24
N ILE A 59 1.40 -1.49 -4.60
CA ILE A 59 2.66 -1.60 -3.85
C ILE A 59 2.52 -0.99 -2.45
N GLY A 60 1.85 0.16 -2.34
CA GLY A 60 1.52 0.77 -1.05
C GLY A 60 0.67 -0.17 -0.17
N SER A 61 -0.29 -0.87 -0.76
CA SER A 61 -1.18 -1.80 -0.06
C SER A 61 -0.50 -3.05 0.42
N ILE A 62 0.42 -3.62 -0.37
CA ILE A 62 1.25 -4.75 0.05
C ILE A 62 2.07 -4.36 1.28
N LEU A 63 2.77 -3.21 1.21
CA LEU A 63 3.60 -2.76 2.32
C LEU A 63 2.78 -2.47 3.58
N SER A 64 1.63 -1.82 3.41
CA SER A 64 0.68 -1.56 4.50
C SER A 64 0.17 -2.85 5.15
N GLY A 65 -0.20 -3.86 4.35
CA GLY A 65 -0.57 -5.18 4.82
C GLY A 65 0.54 -5.86 5.62
N ILE A 66 1.79 -5.78 5.15
CA ILE A 66 2.96 -6.29 5.87
C ILE A 66 3.12 -5.60 7.23
N PHE A 67 2.97 -4.28 7.31
CA PHE A 67 3.08 -3.55 8.58
C PHE A 67 1.97 -3.90 9.57
N MET A 68 0.72 -4.05 9.08
CA MET A 68 -0.40 -4.50 9.89
C MET A 68 -0.17 -5.92 10.41
N PHE A 69 0.23 -6.83 9.52
CA PHE A 69 0.48 -8.22 9.88
C PHE A 69 1.65 -8.35 10.85
N SER A 70 2.75 -7.61 10.64
CA SER A 70 3.89 -7.58 11.57
C SER A 70 3.46 -7.14 12.97
N SER A 71 2.57 -6.14 13.06
CA SER A 71 2.02 -5.67 14.33
C SER A 71 1.07 -6.67 14.96
N PHE A 72 0.28 -7.38 14.15
CA PHE A 72 -0.66 -8.41 14.58
C PHE A 72 0.07 -9.65 15.10
N ILE A 73 0.97 -10.23 14.30
CA ILE A 73 1.65 -11.49 14.60
C ILE A 73 2.51 -11.39 15.86
N LYS A 74 3.09 -10.22 16.15
CA LYS A 74 3.85 -9.98 17.39
C LYS A 74 3.05 -10.24 18.66
N LYS A 75 1.74 -9.98 18.63
CA LYS A 75 0.82 -10.16 19.77
C LYS A 75 0.25 -11.58 19.88
N GLN A 76 0.46 -12.42 18.88
CA GLN A 76 -0.11 -13.77 18.83
C GLN A 76 0.74 -14.81 19.56
N SER A 77 0.10 -15.88 20.00
CA SER A 77 0.74 -17.01 20.68
C SER A 77 1.71 -17.77 19.76
N LYS A 78 2.66 -18.52 20.35
CA LYS A 78 3.59 -19.37 19.57
C LYS A 78 2.84 -20.38 18.69
N LYS A 79 1.74 -20.95 19.19
CA LYS A 79 0.90 -21.90 18.45
C LYS A 79 0.30 -21.26 17.18
N PHE A 80 -0.24 -20.04 17.32
CA PHE A 80 -0.79 -19.31 16.17
C PHE A 80 0.29 -18.96 15.14
N LYS A 81 1.48 -18.55 15.59
CA LYS A 81 2.63 -18.29 14.69
C LYS A 81 3.03 -19.52 13.89
N ILE A 82 3.07 -20.69 14.53
CA ILE A 82 3.36 -21.96 13.86
C ILE A 82 2.27 -22.27 12.82
N LEU A 83 0.99 -22.09 13.17
CA LEU A 83 -0.12 -22.27 12.22
C LEU A 83 0.00 -21.33 11.02
N ALA A 84 0.32 -20.04 11.24
CA ALA A 84 0.53 -19.08 10.15
C ALA A 84 1.67 -19.49 9.20
N ILE A 85 2.71 -20.14 9.73
CA ILE A 85 3.82 -20.68 8.91
C ILE A 85 3.38 -21.93 8.15
N ILE A 86 2.63 -22.85 8.77
CA ILE A 86 2.09 -24.04 8.10
C ILE A 86 1.16 -23.62 6.96
N PHE A 87 0.29 -22.64 7.20
CA PHE A 87 -0.64 -22.06 6.23
C PHE A 87 -0.06 -20.81 5.55
N PHE A 88 1.20 -20.86 5.13
CA PHE A 88 1.92 -19.71 4.60
C PHE A 88 1.23 -19.01 3.43
N PHE A 89 0.78 -19.78 2.42
CA PHE A 89 0.12 -19.21 1.24
C PHE A 89 -1.20 -18.50 1.60
N ILE A 90 -1.99 -19.09 2.48
CA ILE A 90 -3.22 -18.47 2.99
C ILE A 90 -2.88 -17.20 3.77
N THR A 91 -1.82 -17.23 4.57
CA THR A 91 -1.34 -16.08 5.33
C THR A 91 -0.93 -14.94 4.42
N ILE A 92 -0.16 -15.20 3.35
CA ILE A 92 0.19 -14.17 2.35
C ILE A 92 -1.06 -13.57 1.71
N GLN A 93 -2.02 -14.42 1.32
CA GLN A 93 -3.24 -13.96 0.68
C GLN A 93 -4.06 -13.06 1.61
N LEU A 94 -4.15 -13.41 2.89
CA LEU A 94 -4.77 -12.56 3.91
C LEU A 94 -4.02 -11.24 4.10
N ILE A 95 -2.68 -11.26 4.14
CA ILE A 95 -1.87 -10.03 4.23
C ILE A 95 -2.18 -9.11 3.04
N PHE A 96 -2.25 -9.68 1.84
CA PHE A 96 -2.56 -8.94 0.62
C PHE A 96 -3.97 -8.33 0.66
N PHE A 97 -5.00 -9.14 0.93
CA PHE A 97 -6.39 -8.64 0.96
C PHE A 97 -6.62 -7.62 2.06
N VAL A 98 -6.13 -7.90 3.28
CA VAL A 98 -6.24 -6.96 4.39
C VAL A 98 -5.48 -5.68 4.06
N GLY A 99 -4.27 -5.78 3.51
CA GLY A 99 -3.53 -4.64 3.00
C GLY A 99 -4.36 -3.86 1.98
N PHE A 100 -4.88 -4.51 0.94
CA PHE A 100 -5.63 -3.87 -0.12
C PHE A 100 -6.88 -3.12 0.37
N PHE A 101 -7.67 -3.69 1.28
CA PHE A 101 -8.89 -3.02 1.76
C PHE A 101 -8.63 -2.03 2.90
N ALA A 102 -7.66 -2.32 3.77
CA ALA A 102 -7.42 -1.51 4.96
C ALA A 102 -6.40 -0.38 4.74
N THR A 103 -5.68 -0.34 3.62
CA THR A 103 -4.63 0.68 3.40
C THR A 103 -5.15 2.09 3.42
N LEU A 104 -6.21 2.39 2.67
CA LEU A 104 -6.79 3.73 2.66
C LEU A 104 -7.28 4.18 4.05
N PRO A 105 -8.16 3.42 4.76
CA PRO A 105 -8.63 3.86 6.07
C PRO A 105 -7.50 3.93 7.10
N TYR A 106 -6.52 3.03 7.05
CA TYR A 106 -5.40 3.04 7.99
C TYR A 106 -4.41 4.18 7.73
N TYR A 107 -4.17 4.52 6.46
CA TYR A 107 -3.38 5.69 6.09
C TYR A 107 -4.03 6.98 6.60
N ILE A 108 -5.33 7.15 6.36
CA ILE A 108 -6.11 8.32 6.85
C ILE A 108 -6.07 8.40 8.38
N TYR A 109 -6.31 7.28 9.06
CA TYR A 109 -6.25 7.19 10.52
C TYR A 109 -4.90 7.66 11.08
N ASN A 110 -3.79 7.19 10.49
CA ASN A 110 -2.44 7.58 10.90
C ASN A 110 -2.14 9.05 10.58
N LEU A 111 -2.59 9.54 9.44
CA LEU A 111 -2.41 10.94 9.03
C LEU A 111 -3.10 11.90 10.01
N ILE A 112 -4.35 11.63 10.39
CA ILE A 112 -5.11 12.43 11.35
C ILE A 112 -4.39 12.48 12.71
N HIS A 113 -3.94 11.33 13.22
CA HIS A 113 -3.23 11.26 14.50
C HIS A 113 -1.90 12.02 14.50
N VAL A 114 -1.15 11.93 13.40
CA VAL A 114 0.12 12.66 13.26
C VAL A 114 -0.13 14.17 13.19
N ARG A 115 -1.19 14.61 12.49
CA ARG A 115 -1.59 16.01 12.38
C ARG A 115 -2.04 16.57 13.72
N GLN A 116 -2.93 15.87 14.44
CA GLN A 116 -3.44 16.31 15.75
C GLN A 116 -2.32 16.49 16.77
N ARG A 117 -1.35 15.57 16.82
CA ARG A 117 -0.22 15.69 17.75
C ARG A 117 0.65 16.93 17.45
N ARG A 118 0.87 17.28 16.18
CA ARG A 118 1.63 18.50 15.84
C ARG A 118 0.93 19.75 16.34
N ILE A 119 -0.39 19.84 16.13
CA ILE A 119 -1.20 20.98 16.59
C ILE A 119 -1.16 21.15 18.12
N ILE A 120 -1.15 20.05 18.88
CA ILE A 120 -1.08 20.11 20.35
C ILE A 120 0.30 20.53 20.86
N VAL A 121 1.38 20.18 20.14
CA VAL A 121 2.75 20.54 20.54
C VAL A 121 3.13 21.97 20.12
N GLU A 122 2.50 22.50 19.06
CA GLU A 122 2.71 23.86 18.56
C GLU A 122 1.83 24.92 19.25
N LYS A 123 0.88 24.51 20.09
CA LYS A 123 0.06 25.39 20.95
C LYS A 123 0.59 25.39 22.37
#